data_AF-A0A257N743-F1
#
_entry.id   AF-A0A257N743-F1
#
_cell.length_a   1.000
_cell.length_b   1.000
_cell.length_c   1.000
_cell.angle_alpha   90.00
_cell.angle_beta   90.00
_cell.angle_gamma   90.00
#
_symmetry.space_group_name_H-M   'P 1'
#
loop_
_entity.id
_entity.type
_entity.pdbx_description
1 polymer ?
#
loop_
_entity_poly.entity_id
_entity_poly.type
_entity_poly.pdbx_seq_one_letter_code
_entity_poly.pdbx_strand_id
1 'polypeptide(L)'
;MKFSIIIPTLNEATNIQGCLIALQALRNRAEIIVVDGGSLDNTVALATSYADKTLLSEQGRATQMNHGAKVASGDILIFLHADTELPEHALSLIEQGISAKQPWGRFAIQLRGSLVPTRCVGMQSQRAALPNRPQRGLYDLPRSAWELGLGESFMLKVIAFMMNWRSRLTGIATGDQVLFVSK
;
A
#
# COMPACT_ATOMS: atom_id res chain seq x y z
N MET A 1 -11.91 2.81 14.04
CA MET A 1 -11.47 2.71 12.64
C MET A 1 -10.91 1.31 12.45
N LYS A 2 -11.35 0.59 11.42
CA LYS A 2 -10.84 -0.74 11.08
C LYS A 2 -9.93 -0.64 9.86
N PHE A 3 -8.85 -1.42 9.83
CA PHE A 3 -7.89 -1.42 8.74
C PHE A 3 -7.99 -2.72 7.91
N SER A 4 -7.63 -2.64 6.64
CA SER A 4 -7.40 -3.80 5.78
C SER A 4 -6.02 -3.71 5.16
N ILE A 5 -5.14 -4.65 5.52
CA ILE A 5 -3.79 -4.76 4.95
C ILE A 5 -3.87 -5.71 3.76
N ILE A 6 -3.67 -5.17 2.56
CA ILE A 6 -3.73 -5.88 1.29
C ILE A 6 -2.31 -6.10 0.79
N ILE A 7 -1.94 -7.37 0.61
CA ILE A 7 -0.60 -7.80 0.24
C ILE A 7 -0.65 -8.48 -1.13
N PRO A 8 -0.33 -7.76 -2.23
CA PRO A 8 -0.17 -8.40 -3.53
C PRO A 8 1.11 -9.25 -3.54
N THR A 9 1.03 -10.51 -3.95
CA THR A 9 2.16 -11.45 -3.95
C THR A 9 2.33 -12.16 -5.28
N LEU A 10 3.58 -12.48 -5.64
CA LEU A 10 3.92 -13.35 -6.77
C LEU A 10 5.33 -13.93 -6.53
N ASN A 11 5.42 -15.23 -6.27
CA ASN A 11 6.67 -15.95 -5.97
C ASN A 11 7.48 -15.30 -4.83
N GLU A 12 6.81 -15.08 -3.69
CA GLU A 12 7.33 -14.41 -2.50
C GLU A 12 7.55 -15.38 -1.31
N ALA A 13 7.75 -16.68 -1.56
CA ALA A 13 7.83 -17.68 -0.50
C ALA A 13 8.92 -17.37 0.56
N THR A 14 10.00 -16.69 0.17
CA THR A 14 11.09 -16.29 1.07
C THR A 14 10.68 -15.21 2.08
N ASN A 15 9.76 -14.31 1.69
CA ASN A 15 9.46 -13.10 2.47
C ASN A 15 8.08 -13.17 3.14
N ILE A 16 7.10 -13.78 2.48
CA ILE A 16 5.68 -13.70 2.85
C ILE A 16 5.40 -14.18 4.27
N GLN A 17 6.05 -15.26 4.71
CA GLN A 17 5.83 -15.78 6.05
C GLN A 17 6.31 -14.81 7.13
N GLY A 18 7.52 -14.25 6.97
CA GLY A 18 8.08 -13.27 7.91
C GLY A 18 7.22 -12.01 8.00
N CYS A 19 6.80 -11.49 6.84
CA CYS A 19 5.88 -10.36 6.76
C CYS A 19 4.58 -10.63 7.52
N LEU A 20 3.92 -11.76 7.25
CA LEU A 20 2.65 -12.09 7.89
C LEU A 20 2.77 -12.35 9.39
N ILE A 21 3.88 -12.94 9.85
CA ILE A 21 4.17 -13.10 11.29
C ILE A 21 4.27 -11.73 11.97
N ALA A 22 5.02 -10.78 11.39
CA ALA A 22 5.16 -9.44 11.95
C ALA A 22 3.81 -8.70 12.04
N LEU A 23 2.91 -8.95 11.10
CA LEU A 23 1.57 -8.35 11.09
C LEU A 23 0.60 -8.97 12.10
N GLN A 24 0.91 -10.13 12.71
CA GLN A 24 -0.01 -10.75 13.67
C GLN A 24 -0.28 -9.85 14.88
N ALA A 25 0.68 -8.99 15.27
CA ALA A 25 0.50 -8.01 16.34
C ALA A 25 -0.60 -6.96 16.03
N LEU A 26 -0.99 -6.79 14.76
CA LEU A 26 -1.96 -5.80 14.31
C LEU A 26 -3.37 -6.38 14.10
N ARG A 27 -3.58 -7.69 14.28
CA ARG A 27 -4.84 -8.37 13.91
C ARG A 27 -6.08 -7.96 14.70
N ASN A 28 -5.90 -7.37 15.88
CA ASN A 28 -7.02 -6.83 16.64
C ASN A 28 -7.63 -5.58 15.99
N ARG A 29 -6.90 -4.90 15.10
CA ARG A 29 -7.34 -3.65 14.43
C ARG A 29 -7.38 -3.77 12.91
N ALA A 30 -6.67 -4.74 12.35
CA ALA A 30 -6.53 -4.92 10.91
C ALA A 30 -6.89 -6.34 10.49
N GLU A 31 -7.63 -6.48 9.39
CA GLU A 31 -7.66 -7.74 8.65
C GLU A 31 -6.49 -7.79 7.65
N ILE A 32 -6.01 -8.99 7.36
CA ILE A 32 -4.89 -9.26 6.45
C ILE A 32 -5.41 -10.04 5.25
N ILE A 33 -5.23 -9.47 4.06
CA ILE A 33 -5.71 -10.01 2.78
C ILE A 33 -4.50 -10.20 1.88
N VAL A 34 -4.18 -11.44 1.54
CA VAL A 34 -3.14 -11.77 0.56
C VAL A 34 -3.80 -12.00 -0.79
N VAL A 35 -3.26 -11.38 -1.85
CA VAL A 35 -3.76 -11.53 -3.22
C VAL A 35 -2.63 -12.02 -4.11
N ASP A 36 -2.68 -13.29 -4.45
CA ASP A 36 -1.65 -13.97 -5.22
C ASP A 36 -1.92 -13.91 -6.72
N GLY A 37 -0.89 -13.52 -7.47
CA GLY A 37 -0.95 -13.33 -8.93
C GLY A 37 -0.60 -14.59 -9.75
N GLY A 38 -0.70 -15.78 -9.17
CA GLY A 38 -0.33 -17.04 -9.82
C GLY A 38 1.09 -17.49 -9.49
N SER A 39 1.44 -17.49 -8.20
CA SER A 39 2.71 -18.03 -7.72
C SER A 39 2.85 -19.52 -8.05
N LEU A 40 4.07 -19.91 -8.42
CA LEU A 40 4.45 -21.30 -8.71
C LEU A 40 5.30 -21.91 -7.57
N ASP A 41 5.65 -21.11 -6.57
CA ASP A 41 6.36 -21.54 -5.38
C ASP A 41 5.38 -21.76 -4.19
N ASN A 42 5.92 -21.86 -2.98
CA ASN A 42 5.13 -22.13 -1.78
C ASN A 42 4.42 -20.89 -1.18
N THR A 43 4.37 -19.75 -1.90
CA THR A 43 3.85 -18.47 -1.38
C THR A 43 2.44 -18.60 -0.80
N VAL A 44 1.52 -19.20 -1.56
CA VAL A 44 0.10 -19.32 -1.18
C VAL A 44 -0.06 -20.19 0.06
N ALA A 45 0.63 -21.33 0.11
CA ALA A 45 0.57 -22.24 1.25
C ALA A 45 1.12 -21.59 2.53
N LEU A 46 2.25 -20.87 2.43
CA LEU A 46 2.82 -20.12 3.54
C LEU A 46 1.91 -18.98 4.01
N ALA A 47 1.16 -18.35 3.10
CA ALA A 47 0.27 -17.25 3.43
C ALA A 47 -1.02 -17.67 4.14
N THR A 48 -1.59 -18.81 3.73
CA THR A 48 -2.94 -19.25 4.12
C THR A 48 -3.10 -19.37 5.64
N SER A 49 -2.06 -19.76 6.37
CA SER A 49 -2.11 -19.94 7.83
C SER A 49 -2.12 -18.63 8.63
N TYR A 50 -1.74 -17.50 8.02
CA TYR A 50 -1.54 -16.23 8.73
C TYR A 50 -2.43 -15.09 8.23
N ALA A 51 -3.05 -15.23 7.05
CA ALA A 51 -3.98 -14.26 6.49
C ALA A 51 -5.43 -14.54 6.91
N ASP A 52 -6.28 -13.51 6.95
CA ASP A 52 -7.74 -13.68 7.07
C ASP A 52 -8.34 -14.17 5.75
N LYS A 53 -7.74 -13.76 4.62
CA LYS A 53 -8.13 -14.14 3.27
C LYS A 53 -6.88 -14.32 2.40
N THR A 54 -6.85 -15.40 1.63
CA THR A 54 -5.87 -15.62 0.56
C THR A 54 -6.64 -15.78 -0.74
N LEU A 55 -6.45 -14.85 -1.67
CA LEU A 55 -7.17 -14.79 -2.95
C LEU A 55 -6.22 -15.08 -4.10
N LEU A 56 -6.76 -15.60 -5.19
CA LEU A 56 -6.06 -15.70 -6.47
C LEU A 56 -6.54 -14.59 -7.40
N SER A 57 -5.65 -14.05 -8.22
CA SER A 57 -5.99 -13.16 -9.32
C SER A 57 -5.08 -13.38 -10.52
N GLU A 58 -5.44 -12.76 -11.65
CA GLU A 58 -4.47 -12.59 -12.73
C GLU A 58 -3.24 -11.81 -12.23
N GLN A 59 -2.10 -12.10 -12.84
CA GLN A 59 -0.85 -11.42 -12.53
C GLN A 59 -0.95 -9.93 -12.85
N GLY A 60 -0.53 -9.09 -11.90
CA GLY A 60 -0.41 -7.65 -12.10
C GLY A 60 -0.70 -6.88 -10.82
N ARG A 61 0.24 -6.01 -10.43
CA ARG A 61 0.18 -5.27 -9.15
C ARG A 61 -1.16 -4.55 -8.95
N ALA A 62 -1.60 -3.77 -9.94
CA ALA A 62 -2.88 -3.06 -9.87
C ALA A 62 -4.08 -4.02 -9.80
N THR A 63 -4.05 -5.11 -10.56
CA THR A 63 -5.11 -6.13 -10.56
C THR A 63 -5.26 -6.76 -9.18
N GLN A 64 -4.14 -7.19 -8.58
CA GLN A 64 -4.08 -7.78 -7.25
C GLN A 64 -4.55 -6.81 -6.16
N MET A 65 -4.02 -5.57 -6.17
CA MET A 65 -4.42 -4.53 -5.23
C MET A 65 -5.93 -4.22 -5.32
N ASN A 66 -6.46 -4.07 -6.53
CA ASN A 66 -7.88 -3.79 -6.76
C ASN A 66 -8.76 -4.97 -6.32
N HIS A 67 -8.31 -6.21 -6.54
CA HIS A 67 -9.04 -7.40 -6.11
C HIS A 67 -9.12 -7.46 -4.58
N GLY A 68 -8.00 -7.23 -3.89
CA GLY A 68 -8.00 -7.14 -2.42
C GLY A 68 -8.87 -6.01 -1.89
N ALA A 69 -8.80 -4.83 -2.52
CA ALA A 69 -9.60 -3.66 -2.12
C ALA A 69 -11.12 -3.90 -2.20
N LYS A 70 -11.57 -4.68 -3.19
CA LYS A 70 -12.99 -5.03 -3.37
C LYS A 70 -13.56 -5.88 -2.24
N VAL A 71 -12.76 -6.78 -1.66
CA VAL A 71 -13.22 -7.69 -0.59
C VAL A 71 -12.89 -7.19 0.81
N ALA A 72 -12.08 -6.14 0.91
CA ALA A 72 -11.70 -5.51 2.17
C ALA A 72 -12.92 -4.90 2.88
N SER A 73 -13.01 -5.10 4.19
CA SER A 73 -14.06 -4.60 5.08
C SER A 73 -13.64 -3.38 5.92
N GLY A 74 -12.35 -3.07 5.99
CA GLY A 74 -11.81 -1.93 6.73
C GLY A 74 -12.17 -0.59 6.11
N ASP A 75 -12.22 0.43 6.97
CA ASP A 75 -12.41 1.84 6.63
C ASP A 75 -11.17 2.38 5.90
N ILE A 76 -9.99 1.90 6.30
CA ILE A 76 -8.70 2.28 5.73
C ILE A 76 -8.06 1.09 5.05
N LEU A 77 -7.70 1.25 3.79
CA LEU A 77 -6.93 0.28 3.02
C LEU A 77 -5.44 0.59 3.13
N ILE A 78 -4.63 -0.41 3.43
CA ILE A 78 -3.17 -0.35 3.47
C ILE A 78 -2.65 -1.35 2.44
N PHE A 79 -1.97 -0.87 1.41
CA PHE A 79 -1.31 -1.73 0.44
C PHE A 79 0.15 -1.92 0.86
N LEU A 80 0.51 -3.14 1.23
CA LEU A 80 1.81 -3.50 1.80
C LEU A 80 2.46 -4.61 0.95
N HIS A 81 3.76 -4.54 0.72
CA HIS A 81 4.48 -5.60 0.01
C HIS A 81 5.08 -6.62 0.97
N ALA A 82 5.24 -7.85 0.49
CA ALA A 82 5.75 -8.97 1.30
C ALA A 82 7.21 -8.77 1.78
N ASP A 83 7.98 -7.91 1.13
CA ASP A 83 9.38 -7.57 1.45
C ASP A 83 9.53 -6.34 2.39
N THR A 84 8.41 -5.83 2.91
CA THR A 84 8.36 -4.57 3.65
C THR A 84 7.77 -4.76 5.04
N GLU A 85 8.39 -4.14 6.04
CA GLU A 85 7.92 -4.14 7.43
C GLU A 85 7.24 -2.81 7.78
N LEU A 86 6.06 -2.89 8.39
CA LEU A 86 5.41 -1.73 9.00
C LEU A 86 6.08 -1.39 10.34
N PRO A 87 6.23 -0.09 10.67
CA PRO A 87 6.64 0.29 12.02
C PRO A 87 5.59 -0.14 13.04
N GLU A 88 6.01 -0.41 14.28
CA GLU A 88 5.14 -0.91 15.36
C GLU A 88 3.89 -0.04 15.59
N HIS A 89 4.02 1.27 15.43
CA HIS A 89 2.93 2.24 15.60
C HIS A 89 2.29 2.69 14.27
N ALA A 90 2.45 1.93 13.18
CA ALA A 90 1.98 2.29 11.84
C ALA A 90 0.51 2.71 11.79
N LEU A 91 -0.38 1.92 12.40
CA LEU A 91 -1.82 2.21 12.36
C LEU A 91 -2.15 3.53 13.07
N SER A 92 -1.53 3.78 14.23
CA SER A 92 -1.73 5.04 14.97
C SER A 92 -1.19 6.25 14.21
N LEU A 93 -0.08 6.07 13.48
CA LEU A 93 0.47 7.10 12.59
C LEU A 93 -0.47 7.38 11.42
N ILE A 94 -1.10 6.34 10.84
CA ILE A 94 -2.13 6.51 9.80
C ILE A 94 -3.34 7.28 10.36
N GLU A 95 -3.84 6.93 11.54
CA GLU A 95 -4.97 7.62 12.18
C GLU A 95 -4.69 9.11 12.37
N GLN A 96 -3.47 9.48 12.75
CA GLN A 96 -3.06 10.88 12.91
C GLN A 96 -2.90 11.61 11.56
N GLY A 97 -2.52 10.89 10.50
CA GLY A 97 -2.32 11.44 9.17
C GLY A 97 -3.62 11.61 8.37
N ILE A 98 -4.59 10.73 8.59
CA ILE A 98 -5.86 10.76 7.86
C ILE A 98 -6.76 11.87 8.41
N SER A 99 -7.27 12.70 7.50
CA SER A 99 -8.31 13.68 7.79
C SER A 99 -9.18 13.88 6.56
N ALA A 100 -10.34 14.54 6.71
CA ALA A 100 -11.21 14.89 5.58
C ALA A 100 -10.51 15.71 4.47
N LYS A 101 -9.37 16.35 4.77
CA LYS A 101 -8.56 17.10 3.79
C LYS A 101 -7.37 16.30 3.23
N GLN A 102 -7.02 15.18 3.83
CA GLN A 102 -5.92 14.29 3.43
C GLN A 102 -6.38 12.83 3.60
N PRO A 103 -7.14 12.28 2.64
CA PRO A 103 -7.73 10.94 2.77
C PRO A 103 -6.74 9.81 2.43
N TRP A 104 -5.49 10.13 2.09
CA TRP A 104 -4.47 9.14 1.73
C TRP A 104 -3.08 9.61 2.14
N GLY A 105 -2.14 8.68 2.21
CA GLY A 105 -0.74 8.97 2.48
C GLY A 105 0.16 7.78 2.19
N ARG A 106 1.46 7.98 2.40
CA ARG A 106 2.47 6.94 2.22
C ARG A 106 3.54 7.03 3.30
N PHE A 107 4.27 5.94 3.38
CA PHE A 107 5.27 5.65 4.38
C PHE A 107 6.64 5.69 3.67
N ALA A 108 7.61 6.41 4.23
CA ALA A 108 8.93 6.64 3.62
C ALA A 108 9.84 5.43 3.84
N ILE A 109 10.20 4.75 2.74
CA ILE A 109 11.00 3.53 2.78
C ILE A 109 12.40 3.84 3.30
N GLN A 110 12.83 3.11 4.34
CA GLN A 110 14.22 3.10 4.78
C GLN A 110 14.86 1.77 4.40
N LEU A 111 15.94 1.84 3.62
CA LEU A 111 16.71 0.65 3.24
C LEU A 111 17.62 0.26 4.41
N ARG A 112 17.38 -0.90 5.03
CA ARG A 112 18.36 -1.50 5.95
C ARG A 112 19.32 -2.35 5.14
N GLY A 113 20.62 -2.09 5.31
CA GLY A 113 21.69 -2.86 4.68
C GLY A 113 22.53 -3.58 5.72
N SER A 114 22.36 -4.90 5.82
CA SER A 114 23.45 -5.89 5.90
C SER A 114 22.87 -7.31 5.77
N LEU A 115 23.18 -7.96 4.64
CA LEU A 115 23.09 -9.40 4.33
C LEU A 115 21.73 -10.16 4.40
N VAL A 116 20.63 -9.56 4.85
CA VAL A 116 19.25 -10.07 4.62
C VAL A 116 18.31 -8.86 4.49
N PRO A 117 17.46 -8.73 3.43
CA PRO A 117 16.74 -7.49 3.19
C PRO A 117 15.40 -7.44 3.91
N THR A 118 15.38 -7.01 5.17
CA THR A 118 14.15 -6.52 5.82
C THR A 118 14.20 -4.99 5.94
N ARG A 119 13.20 -4.31 5.36
CA ARG A 119 13.11 -2.83 5.27
C ARG A 119 12.07 -2.30 6.26
N CYS A 120 12.52 -1.51 7.24
CA CYS A 120 11.64 -0.76 8.12
C CYS A 120 11.21 0.57 7.47
N VAL A 121 10.05 1.09 7.84
CA VAL A 121 9.49 2.29 7.22
C VAL A 121 9.24 3.41 8.25
N GLY A 122 9.68 4.64 7.94
CA GLY A 122 9.38 5.84 8.71
C GLY A 122 8.21 6.63 8.13
N MET A 123 7.38 7.27 8.96
CA MET A 123 6.31 8.15 8.46
C MET A 123 6.89 9.50 8.05
N GLN A 124 6.69 9.91 6.79
CA GLN A 124 6.75 11.31 6.40
C GLN A 124 5.34 11.77 6.05
N SER A 125 4.65 12.36 7.02
CA SER A 125 3.64 13.36 6.67
C SER A 125 4.38 14.49 5.94
N GLN A 126 3.82 15.05 4.86
CA GLN A 126 4.48 16.10 4.07
C GLN A 126 4.54 17.46 4.81
N ARG A 127 4.93 17.48 6.07
CA ARG A 127 5.27 18.68 6.85
C ARG A 127 6.69 18.56 7.39
N ALA A 128 7.67 18.51 6.50
CA ALA A 128 9.04 18.91 6.81
C ALA A 128 9.65 19.54 5.55
N ALA A 129 9.87 20.85 5.64
CA ALA A 129 10.33 21.72 4.58
C ALA A 129 11.65 21.23 3.96
N LEU A 130 11.71 21.17 2.63
CA LEU A 130 12.96 21.43 1.91
C LEU A 130 13.01 22.95 1.68
N PRO A 131 13.99 23.67 2.25
CA PRO A 131 14.14 25.08 1.94
C PRO A 131 14.63 25.22 0.49
N ASN A 132 13.95 26.06 -0.29
CA ASN A 132 14.34 26.52 -1.63
C ASN A 132 14.33 25.51 -2.80
N ARG A 133 13.15 25.10 -3.26
CA ARG A 133 12.92 24.92 -4.71
C ARG A 133 11.61 25.57 -5.15
N PRO A 134 11.59 26.38 -6.22
CA PRO A 134 10.35 26.93 -6.74
C PRO A 134 9.58 25.82 -7.47
N GLN A 135 8.45 25.39 -6.91
CA GLN A 135 7.49 24.51 -7.59
C GLN A 135 6.32 25.37 -8.06
N ARG A 136 6.32 25.71 -9.35
CA ARG A 136 5.11 26.07 -10.09
C ARG A 136 4.74 24.81 -10.86
N GLY A 137 3.63 24.15 -10.52
CA GLY A 137 3.24 22.92 -11.22
C GLY A 137 2.02 22.17 -10.68
N LEU A 138 0.90 22.38 -11.38
CA LEU A 138 -0.13 21.39 -11.73
C LEU A 138 -1.13 20.85 -10.68
N TYR A 139 -1.33 21.50 -9.52
CA TYR A 139 -2.42 21.12 -8.59
C TYR A 139 -3.34 22.27 -8.14
N ASP A 140 -3.21 23.46 -8.73
CA ASP A 140 -4.06 24.61 -8.42
C ASP A 140 -5.30 24.67 -9.34
N LEU A 141 -6.14 23.63 -9.32
CA LEU A 141 -7.45 23.70 -9.98
C LEU A 141 -8.56 24.01 -8.95
N PRO A 142 -9.44 24.99 -9.25
CA PRO A 142 -10.44 25.48 -8.31
C PRO A 142 -11.54 24.44 -8.01
N ARG A 143 -12.12 24.56 -6.81
CA ARG A 143 -13.09 23.61 -6.22
C ARG A 143 -14.30 23.27 -7.10
N SER A 144 -14.70 24.15 -8.02
CA SER A 144 -15.83 23.94 -8.93
C SER A 144 -15.62 22.82 -9.94
N ALA A 145 -14.39 22.38 -10.19
CA ALA A 145 -14.10 21.23 -11.05
C ALA A 145 -14.51 19.89 -10.43
N TRP A 146 -14.74 19.83 -9.11
CA TRP A 146 -14.99 18.59 -8.36
C TRP A 146 -16.47 18.29 -8.10
N GLU A 147 -17.38 19.24 -8.38
CA GLU A 147 -18.83 19.07 -8.14
C GLU A 147 -19.57 18.33 -9.27
N LEU A 148 -18.89 18.03 -10.38
CA LEU A 148 -19.44 17.23 -11.48
C LEU A 148 -19.18 15.73 -11.21
N GLY A 149 -20.19 15.11 -10.60
CA GLY A 149 -20.23 13.72 -10.11
C GLY A 149 -19.36 12.70 -10.85
N LEU A 150 -18.42 12.11 -10.11
CA LEU A 150 -17.68 10.90 -10.49
C LEU A 150 -17.56 9.98 -9.28
N GLY A 151 -18.71 9.50 -8.79
CA GLY A 151 -18.78 8.17 -8.19
C GLY A 151 -18.51 7.14 -9.29
N GLU A 152 -17.77 6.06 -8.98
CA GLU A 152 -17.15 5.08 -9.91
C GLU A 152 -15.76 5.54 -10.41
N SER A 153 -14.78 5.61 -9.51
CA SER A 153 -13.58 6.43 -9.70
C SER A 153 -12.64 5.96 -10.83
N PHE A 154 -12.78 6.59 -12.00
CA PHE A 154 -11.79 6.67 -13.09
C PHE A 154 -10.38 7.03 -12.57
N MET A 155 -10.29 7.70 -11.42
CA MET A 155 -9.04 8.09 -10.77
C MET A 155 -8.21 6.87 -10.33
N LEU A 156 -8.83 5.77 -9.90
CA LEU A 156 -8.10 4.53 -9.57
C LEU A 156 -7.43 3.92 -10.80
N LYS A 157 -8.07 4.04 -11.98
CA LYS A 157 -7.49 3.60 -13.26
C LYS A 157 -6.34 4.50 -13.70
N VAL A 158 -6.44 5.81 -13.47
CA VAL A 158 -5.38 6.78 -13.76
C VAL A 158 -4.19 6.58 -12.81
N ILE A 159 -4.44 6.37 -11.52
CA ILE A 159 -3.40 6.09 -10.52
C ILE A 159 -2.68 4.77 -10.87
N ALA A 160 -3.42 3.71 -11.18
CA ALA A 160 -2.83 2.44 -11.63
C ALA A 160 -2.02 2.59 -12.92
N PHE A 161 -2.52 3.35 -13.89
CA PHE A 161 -1.81 3.65 -15.13
C PHE A 161 -0.51 4.42 -14.87
N MET A 162 -0.55 5.46 -14.03
CA MET A 162 0.62 6.27 -13.70
C MET A 162 1.65 5.52 -12.85
N MET A 163 1.20 4.65 -11.92
CA MET A 163 2.09 3.79 -11.14
C MET A 163 2.82 2.78 -12.03
N ASN A 164 2.09 2.10 -12.92
CA ASN A 164 2.68 1.14 -13.87
C ASN A 164 3.60 1.83 -14.90
N TRP A 165 3.22 3.02 -15.39
CA TRP A 165 4.01 3.80 -16.35
C TRP A 165 5.31 4.32 -15.73
N ARG A 166 5.24 4.84 -14.50
CA ARG A 166 6.40 5.36 -13.77
C ARG A 166 7.39 4.26 -13.41
N SER A 167 6.92 3.09 -12.93
CA SER A 167 7.78 1.96 -12.59
C SER A 167 8.59 1.47 -13.81
N ARG A 168 7.96 1.42 -15.00
CA ARG A 168 8.62 1.04 -16.25
C ARG A 168 9.61 2.08 -16.75
N LEU A 169 9.40 3.36 -16.46
CA LEU A 169 10.26 4.46 -16.91
C LEU A 169 11.47 4.72 -16.02
N THR A 170 11.36 4.52 -14.70
CA THR A 170 12.43 4.94 -13.77
C THR A 170 13.29 3.81 -13.25
N GLY A 171 12.90 2.53 -13.41
CA GLY A 171 13.64 1.38 -12.87
C GLY A 171 13.82 1.39 -11.34
N ILE A 172 13.17 2.33 -10.65
CA ILE A 172 13.33 2.66 -9.24
C ILE A 172 11.95 2.50 -8.58
N ALA A 173 11.77 1.41 -7.84
CA ALA A 173 10.52 1.04 -7.16
C ALA A 173 10.45 1.58 -5.72
N THR A 174 10.71 2.88 -5.50
CA THR A 174 10.89 3.46 -4.14
C THR A 174 9.77 4.40 -3.70
N GLY A 175 8.53 4.19 -4.18
CA GLY A 175 7.38 5.03 -3.82
C GLY A 175 6.16 4.30 -3.25
N ASP A 176 6.02 3.02 -3.58
CA ASP A 176 4.69 2.38 -3.62
C ASP A 176 4.55 1.24 -2.61
N GLN A 177 5.57 1.05 -1.76
CA GLN A 177 5.71 -0.15 -0.94
C GLN A 177 4.69 -0.19 0.21
N VAL A 178 4.30 0.99 0.72
CA VAL A 178 3.26 1.18 1.73
C VAL A 178 2.43 2.43 1.42
N LEU A 179 1.26 2.21 0.81
CA LEU A 179 0.26 3.24 0.54
C LEU A 179 -0.95 3.00 1.44
N PHE A 180 -1.56 4.06 1.96
CA PHE A 180 -2.83 3.95 2.66
C PHE A 180 -3.87 4.95 2.16
N VAL A 181 -5.14 4.57 2.19
CA VAL A 181 -6.26 5.37 1.71
C VAL A 181 -7.53 5.10 2.53
N SER A 182 -8.26 6.15 2.88
CA SER A 182 -9.62 6.07 3.43
C SER A 182 -10.60 5.73 2.32
N LYS A 183 -11.49 4.78 2.58
CA LYS A 183 -12.71 4.60 1.80
C LYS A 183 -13.65 5.78 1.96
#